data_AF-A0A425W376-F1
#
_entry.id   AF-A0A425W376-F1
#
_cell.length_a   1.000
_cell.length_b   1.000
_cell.length_c   1.000
_cell.angle_alpha   90.00
_cell.angle_beta   90.00
_cell.angle_gamma   90.00
#
_symmetry.space_group_name_H-M   'P 1'
#
loop_
_entity.id
_entity.type
_entity.pdbx_description
1 polymer ?
#
loop_
_entity_poly.entity_id
_entity_poly.type
_entity_poly.pdbx_seq_one_letter_code
_entity_poly.pdbx_strand_id
1 'polypeptide(L)'
;MDKKEQEDLERILIKYQCDLEEEKKKLEHYPVIQTGKTPKENMNINLFPQLSTIDKDLQIPFISLIGELDCTNEMIVDFCDAWKIMRENGDLVKLYNTYYFTRSVKLGSYIIADIRHYIDMSIAITWYLWSGRKNSDIEIDSIGKYLANKKFKEYDQFKSFMDLVNTISNTYKHSIPNLHLNIVGRDEPCLFTLASKGNKDIFHPQLLGISLSKLILEFNQYFHYSIDEITKISNQCN
;
A
#
# COMPACT_ATOMS: atom_id res chain seq x y z
N MET A 1 33.29 15.46 19.13
CA MET A 1 32.54 16.31 18.21
C MET A 1 33.01 17.72 18.45
N ASP A 2 33.63 18.36 17.47
CA ASP A 2 34.08 19.74 17.63
C ASP A 2 32.88 20.72 17.60
N LYS A 3 33.10 21.98 17.98
CA LYS A 3 32.04 22.98 18.07
C LYS A 3 31.35 23.22 16.72
N LYS A 4 32.09 23.10 15.62
CA LYS A 4 31.56 23.30 14.27
C LYS A 4 30.70 22.11 13.84
N GLU A 5 31.11 20.88 14.15
CA GLU A 5 30.30 19.68 13.93
C GLU A 5 28.98 19.73 14.72
N GLN A 6 29.00 20.29 15.94
CA GLN A 6 27.78 20.53 16.72
C GLN A 6 26.85 21.56 16.07
N GLU A 7 27.38 22.70 15.62
CA GLU A 7 26.61 23.74 14.93
C GLU A 7 26.04 23.25 13.59
N ASP A 8 26.80 22.44 12.84
CA ASP A 8 26.35 21.85 11.58
C ASP A 8 25.24 20.81 11.81
N LEU A 9 25.39 19.95 12.83
CA LEU A 9 24.35 18.98 13.20
C LEU A 9 23.06 19.69 13.63
N GLU A 10 23.15 20.75 14.44
CA GLU A 10 21.99 21.52 14.87
C GLU A 10 21.24 22.14 13.69
N ARG A 11 21.97 22.72 12.72
CA ARG A 11 21.37 23.24 11.48
C ARG A 11 20.66 22.16 10.66
N ILE A 12 21.28 20.98 10.53
CA ILE A 12 20.68 19.85 9.82
C ILE A 12 19.41 19.37 10.53
N LEU A 13 19.42 19.29 11.86
CA LEU A 13 18.25 18.89 12.64
C LEU A 13 17.09 19.89 12.52
N ILE A 14 17.37 21.20 12.58
CA ILE A 14 16.35 22.24 12.37
C ILE A 14 15.76 22.12 10.97
N LYS A 15 16.61 21.99 9.93
CA LYS A 15 16.14 21.82 8.56
C LYS A 15 15.27 20.57 8.41
N TYR A 16 15.73 19.44 8.94
CA TYR A 16 14.99 18.18 8.91
C TYR A 16 13.60 18.33 9.55
N GLN A 17 13.50 18.97 10.71
CA GLN A 17 12.20 19.23 11.35
C GLN A 17 11.29 20.12 10.50
N CYS A 18 11.82 21.19 9.89
CA CYS A 18 11.05 22.03 8.98
C CYS A 18 10.54 21.23 7.75
N ASP A 19 11.41 20.45 7.12
CA ASP A 19 11.06 19.63 5.95
C ASP A 19 9.96 18.61 6.30
N LEU A 20 10.00 18.01 7.49
CA LEU A 20 8.95 17.10 7.97
C LEU A 20 7.60 17.80 8.18
N GLU A 21 7.59 19.00 8.78
CA GLU A 21 6.35 19.75 9.00
C GLU A 21 5.72 20.23 7.68
N GLU A 22 6.55 20.58 6.69
CA GLU A 22 6.07 20.87 5.33
C GLU A 22 5.49 19.62 4.66
N GLU A 23 6.15 18.47 4.81
CA GLU A 23 5.66 17.21 4.26
C GLU A 23 4.33 16.79 4.90
N LYS A 24 4.18 16.89 6.23
CA LYS A 24 2.91 16.62 6.93
C LYS A 24 1.77 17.46 6.36
N LYS A 25 1.96 18.78 6.28
CA LYS A 25 0.96 19.71 5.72
C LYS A 25 0.61 19.38 4.28
N LYS A 26 1.60 19.01 3.46
CA LYS A 26 1.36 18.59 2.09
C LYS A 26 0.46 17.35 2.04
N LEU A 27 0.75 16.34 2.86
CA LEU A 27 0.06 15.05 2.84
C LEU A 27 -1.39 15.12 3.35
N GLU A 28 -1.76 16.12 4.17
CA GLU A 28 -3.16 16.35 4.61
C GLU A 28 -4.15 16.52 3.45
N HIS A 29 -3.66 16.92 2.27
CA HIS A 29 -4.47 17.11 1.07
C HIS A 29 -4.63 15.85 0.20
N TYR A 30 -4.06 14.72 0.60
CA TYR A 30 -4.04 13.48 -0.18
C TYR A 30 -4.54 12.30 0.67
N PRO A 31 -5.22 11.32 0.04
CA PRO A 31 -5.62 10.09 0.73
C PRO A 31 -4.40 9.18 0.88
N VAL A 32 -3.61 9.38 1.93
CA VAL A 32 -2.36 8.65 2.16
C VAL A 32 -2.52 7.53 3.19
N ILE A 33 -1.63 6.54 3.09
CA ILE A 33 -1.52 5.43 4.02
C ILE A 33 -0.99 5.94 5.36
N GLN A 34 -1.68 5.60 6.44
CA GLN A 34 -1.41 6.09 7.79
C GLN A 34 -0.43 5.16 8.52
N THR A 35 0.84 5.17 8.09
CA THR A 35 1.89 4.37 8.73
C THR A 35 2.29 4.87 10.13
N GLY A 36 1.78 6.03 10.55
CA GLY A 36 2.13 6.68 11.83
C GLY A 36 3.31 7.65 11.72
N LYS A 37 3.84 7.87 10.51
CA LYS A 37 4.92 8.80 10.23
C LYS A 37 4.76 9.42 8.82
N THR A 38 5.56 10.42 8.48
CA THR A 38 5.70 10.83 7.07
C THR A 38 6.72 9.96 6.32
N PRO A 39 6.70 9.93 4.97
CA PRO A 39 7.64 9.13 4.19
C PRO A 39 9.11 9.36 4.56
N LYS A 40 9.52 10.62 4.79
CA LYS A 40 10.91 10.98 5.10
C LYS A 40 11.25 10.96 6.58
N GLU A 41 10.27 10.75 7.45
CA GLU A 41 10.50 10.63 8.88
C GLU A 41 11.21 9.30 9.19
N ASN A 42 12.19 9.35 10.09
CA ASN A 42 12.89 8.14 10.55
C ASN A 42 11.93 7.16 11.24
N MET A 43 12.22 5.87 11.09
CA MET A 43 11.49 4.80 11.77
C MET A 43 11.60 4.95 13.30
N ASN A 44 10.50 4.66 13.99
CA ASN A 44 10.47 4.50 15.43
C ASN A 44 9.83 3.16 15.80
N ILE A 45 10.11 2.65 17.00
CA ILE A 45 9.65 1.33 17.43
C ILE A 45 8.12 1.22 17.58
N ASN A 46 7.42 2.35 17.70
CA ASN A 46 5.96 2.38 17.88
C ASN A 46 5.20 2.18 16.57
N LEU A 47 5.89 2.07 15.43
CA LEU A 47 5.29 1.84 14.10
C LEU A 47 5.08 0.35 13.81
N PHE A 48 5.58 -0.54 14.67
CA PHE A 48 5.60 -1.98 14.46
C PHE A 48 4.75 -2.71 15.50
N PRO A 49 4.35 -3.96 15.24
CA PRO A 49 3.70 -4.78 16.25
C PRO A 49 4.59 -4.95 17.48
N GLN A 50 3.97 -4.92 18.67
CA GLN A 50 4.67 -5.20 19.93
C GLN A 50 4.82 -6.70 20.11
N LEU A 51 5.92 -7.23 19.58
CA LEU A 51 6.20 -8.66 19.55
C LEU A 51 6.79 -9.17 20.87
N SER A 52 6.50 -10.43 21.18
CA SER A 52 7.12 -11.16 22.28
C SER A 52 8.63 -11.33 22.06
N THR A 53 9.38 -11.64 23.13
CA THR A 53 10.84 -11.82 23.04
C THR A 53 11.26 -12.89 22.03
N ILE A 54 10.47 -13.95 21.87
CA ILE A 54 10.75 -15.05 20.94
C ILE A 54 10.47 -14.68 19.48
N ASP A 55 9.61 -13.68 19.25
CA ASP A 55 9.16 -13.27 17.92
C ASP A 55 9.84 -11.98 17.44
N LYS A 56 10.73 -11.37 18.25
CA LYS A 56 11.34 -10.06 17.99
C LYS A 56 11.95 -9.90 16.60
N ASP A 57 12.47 -10.98 16.00
CA ASP A 57 13.13 -10.94 14.70
C ASP A 57 12.13 -10.69 13.55
N LEU A 58 10.83 -10.93 13.79
CA LEU A 58 9.75 -10.56 12.87
C LEU A 58 9.56 -9.05 12.75
N GLN A 59 10.19 -8.22 13.59
CA GLN A 59 10.23 -6.76 13.40
C GLN A 59 10.99 -6.37 12.12
N ILE A 60 11.99 -7.15 11.70
CA ILE A 60 12.82 -6.83 10.53
C ILE A 60 11.98 -6.73 9.24
N PRO A 61 11.10 -7.70 8.91
CA PRO A 61 10.16 -7.56 7.81
C PRO A 61 9.32 -6.28 7.85
N PHE A 62 8.85 -5.86 9.03
CA PHE A 62 8.03 -4.64 9.14
C PHE A 62 8.82 -3.37 8.81
N ILE A 63 10.11 -3.31 9.13
CA ILE A 63 10.94 -2.16 8.72
C ILE A 63 10.91 -2.01 7.19
N SER A 64 11.09 -3.10 6.45
CA SER A 64 11.02 -3.08 4.99
C SER A 64 9.62 -2.73 4.49
N LEU A 65 8.59 -3.35 5.06
CA LEU A 65 7.20 -3.12 4.64
C LEU A 65 6.76 -1.67 4.86
N ILE A 66 7.08 -1.05 6.00
CA ILE A 66 6.75 0.36 6.24
C ILE A 66 7.53 1.26 5.26
N GLY A 67 8.80 0.96 4.99
CA GLY A 67 9.60 1.71 4.01
C GLY A 67 9.02 1.64 2.59
N GLU A 68 8.44 0.50 2.19
CA GLU A 68 7.73 0.38 0.92
C GLU A 68 6.43 1.19 0.91
N LEU A 69 5.70 1.24 2.03
CA LEU A 69 4.51 2.09 2.17
C LEU A 69 4.83 3.58 2.13
N ASP A 70 6.02 3.99 2.60
CA ASP A 70 6.51 5.37 2.45
C ASP A 70 6.66 5.75 0.97
N CYS A 71 7.31 4.89 0.18
CA CYS A 71 7.41 5.05 -1.28
C CYS A 71 6.02 5.02 -1.93
N THR A 72 5.12 4.17 -1.44
CA THR A 72 3.73 4.10 -1.92
C THR A 72 3.00 5.42 -1.71
N ASN A 73 3.21 6.07 -0.56
CA ASN A 73 2.64 7.38 -0.26
C ASN A 73 3.13 8.47 -1.22
N GLU A 74 4.41 8.48 -1.58
CA GLU A 74 4.92 9.39 -2.62
C GLU A 74 4.25 9.11 -3.99
N MET A 75 4.07 7.83 -4.35
CA MET A 75 3.36 7.46 -5.59
C MET A 75 1.89 7.87 -5.58
N ILE A 76 1.21 7.81 -4.43
CA ILE A 76 -0.17 8.27 -4.25
C ILE A 76 -0.28 9.78 -4.55
N VAL A 77 0.66 10.58 -4.03
CA VAL A 77 0.72 12.02 -4.29
C VAL A 77 0.89 12.28 -5.79
N ASP A 78 1.88 11.62 -6.41
CA ASP A 78 2.13 11.71 -7.85
C ASP A 78 0.93 11.30 -8.69
N PHE A 79 0.19 10.27 -8.26
CA PHE A 79 -1.00 9.78 -8.94
C PHE A 79 -2.13 10.79 -8.87
N CYS A 80 -2.35 11.41 -7.71
CA CYS A 80 -3.33 12.47 -7.53
C CYS A 80 -2.99 13.71 -8.37
N ASP A 81 -1.72 14.10 -8.43
CA ASP A 81 -1.30 15.26 -9.21
C ASP A 81 -1.40 15.00 -10.71
N ALA A 82 -1.05 13.79 -11.18
CA ALA A 82 -1.31 13.39 -12.56
C ALA A 82 -2.81 13.39 -12.89
N TRP A 83 -3.67 12.94 -11.97
CA TRP A 83 -5.12 12.99 -12.12
C TRP A 83 -5.65 14.42 -12.25
N LYS A 84 -5.20 15.36 -11.40
CA LYS A 84 -5.60 16.77 -11.48
C LYS A 84 -5.30 17.35 -12.87
N ILE A 85 -4.09 17.11 -13.37
CA ILE A 85 -3.67 17.56 -14.70
C ILE A 85 -4.62 16.98 -15.76
N MET A 86 -4.84 15.66 -15.78
CA MET A 86 -5.73 15.01 -16.75
C MET A 86 -7.17 15.51 -16.69
N ARG A 87 -7.70 15.77 -15.48
CA ARG A 87 -9.06 16.23 -15.24
C ARG A 87 -9.31 17.63 -15.79
N GLU A 88 -8.35 18.54 -15.63
CA GLU A 88 -8.47 19.93 -16.06
C GLU A 88 -8.56 20.08 -17.58
N ASN A 89 -8.15 19.06 -18.35
CA ASN A 89 -8.20 19.03 -19.81
C ASN A 89 -7.60 20.28 -20.49
N GLY A 90 -6.59 20.87 -19.84
CA GLY A 90 -5.86 22.03 -20.32
C GLY A 90 -4.86 21.69 -21.43
N ASP A 91 -4.12 22.70 -21.91
CA ASP A 91 -3.20 22.53 -23.05
C ASP A 91 -2.07 21.52 -22.78
N LEU A 92 -1.66 21.35 -21.52
CA LEU A 92 -0.69 20.32 -21.12
C LEU A 92 -1.19 18.91 -21.40
N VAL A 93 -2.46 18.60 -21.11
CA VAL A 93 -3.03 17.28 -21.39
C VAL A 93 -3.15 17.06 -22.89
N LYS A 94 -3.49 18.09 -23.67
CA LYS A 94 -3.57 17.98 -25.13
C LYS A 94 -2.21 17.64 -25.75
N LEU A 95 -1.12 18.19 -25.21
CA LEU A 95 0.24 17.96 -25.69
C LEU A 95 0.86 16.66 -25.17
N TYR A 96 0.60 16.31 -23.91
CA TYR A 96 1.25 15.20 -23.20
C TYR A 96 0.28 14.10 -22.77
N ASN A 97 -0.85 13.94 -23.48
CA ASN A 97 -1.91 12.99 -23.14
C ASN A 97 -1.34 11.59 -22.84
N THR A 98 -0.68 10.97 -23.83
CA THR A 98 -0.14 9.61 -23.71
C THR A 98 0.76 9.45 -22.48
N TYR A 99 1.57 10.46 -22.15
CA TYR A 99 2.45 10.43 -20.98
C TYR A 99 1.64 10.38 -19.69
N TYR A 100 0.70 11.30 -19.48
CA TYR A 100 -0.07 11.36 -18.23
C TYR A 100 -0.97 10.13 -18.03
N PHE A 101 -1.63 9.66 -19.09
CA PHE A 101 -2.43 8.44 -19.02
C PHE A 101 -1.58 7.21 -18.70
N THR A 102 -0.44 7.05 -19.40
CA THR A 102 0.48 5.92 -19.13
C THR A 102 1.07 6.00 -17.73
N ARG A 103 1.50 7.19 -17.29
CA ARG A 103 2.02 7.42 -15.93
C ARG A 103 0.99 7.08 -14.88
N SER A 104 -0.25 7.56 -15.04
CA SER A 104 -1.36 7.27 -14.13
C SER A 104 -1.63 5.77 -14.02
N VAL A 105 -1.73 5.05 -15.14
CA VAL A 105 -1.91 3.59 -15.14
C VAL A 105 -0.76 2.87 -14.43
N LYS A 106 0.48 3.30 -14.65
CA LYS A 106 1.66 2.71 -13.98
C LYS A 106 1.67 2.98 -12.48
N LEU A 107 1.45 4.21 -12.05
CA LEU A 107 1.35 4.56 -10.63
C LEU A 107 0.25 3.76 -9.94
N GLY A 108 -0.95 3.69 -10.52
CA GLY A 108 -2.05 2.88 -10.00
C GLY A 108 -1.68 1.40 -9.88
N SER A 109 -0.94 0.85 -10.86
CA SER A 109 -0.47 -0.55 -10.82
C SER A 109 0.55 -0.82 -9.72
N TYR A 110 1.41 0.15 -9.39
CA TYR A 110 2.38 0.01 -8.30
C TYR A 110 1.68 0.15 -6.94
N ILE A 111 0.85 1.17 -6.76
CA ILE A 111 0.10 1.41 -5.51
C ILE A 111 -0.69 0.15 -5.09
N ILE A 112 -1.45 -0.45 -6.01
CA ILE A 112 -2.23 -1.65 -5.69
C ILE A 112 -1.36 -2.91 -5.50
N ALA A 113 -0.19 -2.96 -6.14
CA ALA A 113 0.75 -4.07 -5.97
C ALA A 113 1.42 -4.02 -4.60
N ASP A 114 1.82 -2.84 -4.14
CA ASP A 114 2.47 -2.65 -2.83
C ASP A 114 1.47 -2.86 -1.68
N ILE A 115 0.24 -2.35 -1.82
CA ILE A 115 -0.87 -2.67 -0.90
C ILE A 115 -1.10 -4.17 -0.81
N ARG A 116 -1.17 -4.86 -1.95
CA ARG A 116 -1.32 -6.32 -1.98
C ARG A 116 -0.15 -7.02 -1.31
N HIS A 117 1.08 -6.58 -1.58
CA HIS A 117 2.28 -7.19 -1.03
C HIS A 117 2.29 -7.10 0.51
N TYR A 118 1.93 -5.93 1.06
CA TYR A 118 1.77 -5.76 2.50
C TYR A 118 0.74 -6.75 3.09
N ILE A 119 -0.42 -6.89 2.44
CA ILE A 119 -1.46 -7.84 2.87
C ILE A 119 -0.94 -9.29 2.82
N ASP A 120 -0.27 -9.68 1.72
CA ASP A 120 0.30 -11.03 1.57
C ASP A 120 1.32 -11.32 2.70
N MET A 121 2.21 -10.38 3.01
CA MET A 121 3.24 -10.55 4.05
C MET A 121 2.67 -10.54 5.47
N SER A 122 1.72 -9.66 5.77
CA SER A 122 1.05 -9.65 7.09
C SER A 122 0.23 -10.92 7.31
N ILE A 123 -0.44 -11.46 6.28
CA ILE A 123 -1.07 -12.79 6.32
C ILE A 123 -0.05 -13.88 6.64
N ALA A 124 1.09 -13.91 5.94
CA ALA A 124 2.16 -14.90 6.15
C ALA A 124 2.70 -14.87 7.59
N ILE A 125 3.00 -13.68 8.10
CA ILE A 125 3.48 -13.48 9.48
C ILE A 125 2.44 -13.94 10.49
N THR A 126 1.18 -13.55 10.29
CA THR A 126 0.08 -13.93 11.18
C THR A 126 -0.11 -15.44 11.20
N TRP A 127 -0.04 -16.10 10.04
CA TRP A 127 -0.14 -17.56 9.95
C TRP A 127 1.01 -18.27 10.68
N TYR A 128 2.24 -17.80 10.51
CA TYR A 128 3.41 -18.35 11.19
C TYR A 128 3.23 -18.32 12.72
N LEU A 129 2.79 -17.17 13.25
CA LEU A 129 2.49 -17.00 14.68
C LEU A 129 1.32 -17.89 15.13
N TRP A 130 0.22 -17.87 14.37
CA TRP A 130 -1.00 -18.62 14.66
C TRP A 130 -0.80 -20.14 14.66
N SER A 131 0.07 -20.66 13.78
CA SER A 131 0.43 -22.09 13.72
C SER A 131 1.33 -22.55 14.89
N GLY A 132 1.65 -21.66 15.82
CA GLY A 132 2.48 -21.94 16.99
C GLY A 132 3.96 -22.04 16.68
N ARG A 133 4.44 -21.41 15.58
CA ARG A 133 5.86 -21.39 15.15
C ARG A 133 6.43 -22.78 14.81
N LYS A 134 5.56 -23.78 14.66
CA LYS A 134 5.97 -25.18 14.45
C LYS A 134 6.36 -25.47 13.00
N ASN A 135 5.82 -24.69 12.07
CA ASN A 135 6.00 -24.92 10.65
C ASN A 135 6.96 -23.86 10.09
N SER A 136 8.12 -24.31 9.62
CA SER A 136 9.02 -23.49 8.80
C SER A 136 8.46 -23.25 7.39
N ASP A 137 7.47 -24.03 6.97
CA ASP A 137 6.78 -23.89 5.69
C ASP A 137 5.49 -23.08 5.88
N ILE A 138 5.39 -21.91 5.24
CA ILE A 138 4.25 -21.00 5.36
C ILE A 138 3.15 -21.41 4.37
N GLU A 139 2.14 -22.14 4.85
CA GLU A 139 1.06 -22.64 3.98
C GLU A 139 0.16 -21.52 3.45
N ILE A 140 -0.09 -20.48 4.26
CA ILE A 140 -0.94 -19.34 3.90
C ILE A 140 -0.08 -18.08 3.86
N ASP A 141 0.43 -17.76 2.67
CA ASP A 141 1.40 -16.69 2.41
C ASP A 141 0.86 -15.59 1.49
N SER A 142 -0.42 -15.64 1.14
CA SER A 142 -1.03 -14.74 0.17
C SER A 142 -2.54 -14.64 0.33
N ILE A 143 -3.12 -13.54 -0.14
CA ILE A 143 -4.56 -13.32 -0.22
C ILE A 143 -5.24 -14.50 -0.91
N GLY A 144 -4.69 -14.99 -2.03
CA GLY A 144 -5.27 -16.10 -2.78
C GLY A 144 -5.41 -17.37 -1.94
N LYS A 145 -4.35 -17.74 -1.20
CA LYS A 145 -4.40 -18.90 -0.30
C LYS A 145 -5.28 -18.64 0.93
N TYR A 146 -5.27 -17.42 1.47
CA TYR A 146 -6.13 -17.02 2.58
C TYR A 146 -7.61 -17.13 2.24
N LEU A 147 -8.04 -16.59 1.09
CA LEU A 147 -9.44 -16.63 0.63
C LEU A 147 -9.92 -18.07 0.37
N ALA A 148 -9.03 -18.98 -0.01
CA ALA A 148 -9.33 -20.39 -0.19
C ALA A 148 -9.37 -21.18 1.14
N ASN A 149 -8.86 -20.61 2.24
CA ASN A 149 -8.75 -21.29 3.52
C ASN A 149 -10.06 -21.24 4.33
N LYS A 150 -10.35 -22.30 5.10
CA LYS A 150 -11.56 -22.42 5.93
C LYS A 150 -11.32 -22.32 7.44
N LYS A 151 -10.07 -22.43 7.90
CA LYS A 151 -9.69 -22.54 9.31
C LYS A 151 -9.10 -21.23 9.86
N PHE A 152 -8.16 -20.65 9.13
CA PHE A 152 -7.49 -19.40 9.47
C PHE A 152 -8.37 -18.23 9.03
N LYS A 153 -8.89 -17.48 10.00
CA LYS A 153 -9.97 -16.49 9.82
C LYS A 153 -9.69 -15.11 10.42
N GLU A 154 -8.43 -14.84 10.78
CA GLU A 154 -8.05 -13.62 11.53
C GLU A 154 -8.40 -12.32 10.79
N TYR A 155 -8.61 -12.38 9.47
CA TYR A 155 -8.92 -11.25 8.59
C TYR A 155 -10.26 -11.38 7.86
N ASP A 156 -11.21 -12.18 8.36
CA ASP A 156 -12.47 -12.48 7.65
C ASP A 156 -13.33 -11.25 7.34
N GLN A 157 -13.29 -10.23 8.19
CA GLN A 157 -13.95 -8.94 8.00
C GLN A 157 -13.41 -8.14 6.81
N PHE A 158 -12.20 -8.45 6.32
CA PHE A 158 -11.57 -7.79 5.17
C PHE A 158 -11.63 -8.63 3.88
N LYS A 159 -12.34 -9.75 3.85
CA LYS A 159 -12.38 -10.65 2.68
C LYS A 159 -12.78 -9.96 1.39
N SER A 160 -13.83 -9.15 1.42
CA SER A 160 -14.30 -8.41 0.25
C SER A 160 -13.26 -7.41 -0.27
N PHE A 161 -12.58 -6.72 0.64
CA PHE A 161 -11.49 -5.79 0.31
C PHE A 161 -10.30 -6.52 -0.32
N MET A 162 -9.85 -7.61 0.32
CA MET A 162 -8.72 -8.41 -0.15
C MET A 162 -9.00 -9.03 -1.53
N ASP A 163 -10.21 -9.55 -1.76
CA ASP A 163 -10.60 -10.09 -3.07
C ASP A 163 -10.55 -9.02 -4.16
N LEU A 164 -11.03 -7.80 -3.87
CA LEU A 164 -10.96 -6.67 -4.79
C LEU A 164 -9.51 -6.27 -5.10
N VAL A 165 -8.68 -6.10 -4.08
CA VAL A 165 -7.24 -5.78 -4.23
C VAL A 165 -6.53 -6.84 -5.07
N ASN A 166 -6.74 -8.12 -4.74
CA ASN A 166 -6.14 -9.23 -5.46
C ASN A 166 -6.59 -9.26 -6.92
N THR A 167 -7.87 -9.01 -7.17
CA THR A 167 -8.46 -8.98 -8.52
C THR A 167 -7.88 -7.85 -9.36
N ILE A 168 -7.87 -6.62 -8.83
CA ILE A 168 -7.34 -5.44 -9.53
C ILE A 168 -5.84 -5.62 -9.81
N SER A 169 -5.05 -6.02 -8.80
CA SER A 169 -3.61 -6.25 -8.93
C SER A 169 -3.29 -7.32 -9.98
N ASN A 170 -3.99 -8.46 -9.98
CA ASN A 170 -3.83 -9.49 -11.00
C ASN A 170 -4.23 -8.99 -12.40
N THR A 171 -5.29 -8.18 -12.48
CA THR A 171 -5.79 -7.66 -13.76
C THR A 171 -4.79 -6.69 -14.39
N TYR A 172 -4.18 -5.79 -13.60
CA TYR A 172 -3.08 -4.94 -14.08
C TYR A 172 -1.91 -5.74 -14.67
N LYS A 173 -1.57 -6.90 -14.07
CA LYS A 173 -0.43 -7.73 -14.50
C LYS A 173 -0.71 -8.55 -15.75
N HIS A 174 -1.93 -9.05 -15.92
CA HIS A 174 -2.21 -10.14 -16.86
C HIS A 174 -3.29 -9.84 -17.91
N SER A 175 -4.03 -8.74 -17.80
CA SER A 175 -5.16 -8.48 -18.71
C SER A 175 -4.76 -7.66 -19.93
N ILE A 176 -4.93 -8.22 -21.14
CA ILE A 176 -4.66 -7.55 -22.42
C ILE A 176 -5.52 -6.29 -22.62
N PRO A 177 -6.84 -6.32 -22.33
CA PRO A 177 -7.69 -5.13 -22.41
C PRO A 177 -7.18 -3.89 -21.67
N ASN A 178 -6.37 -4.05 -20.62
CA ASN A 178 -5.77 -2.92 -19.91
C ASN A 178 -4.77 -2.10 -20.74
N LEU A 179 -4.23 -2.65 -21.83
CA LEU A 179 -3.24 -1.96 -22.67
C LEU A 179 -3.77 -0.68 -23.33
N HIS A 180 -5.09 -0.55 -23.45
CA HIS A 180 -5.75 0.61 -24.09
C HIS A 180 -6.64 1.39 -23.11
N LEU A 181 -6.47 1.19 -21.81
CA LEU A 181 -7.32 1.82 -20.81
C LEU A 181 -6.99 3.31 -20.65
N ASN A 182 -7.89 4.18 -21.12
CA ASN A 182 -7.83 5.63 -20.95
C ASN A 182 -9.06 6.15 -20.21
N ILE A 183 -9.24 5.70 -18.96
CA ILE A 183 -10.34 6.14 -18.09
C ILE A 183 -9.79 6.93 -16.92
N VAL A 184 -10.41 8.08 -16.65
CA VAL A 184 -10.07 8.98 -15.55
C VAL A 184 -11.30 9.19 -14.69
N GLY A 185 -11.12 9.18 -13.36
CA GLY A 185 -12.21 9.45 -12.43
C GLY A 185 -12.69 10.90 -12.57
N ARG A 186 -14.02 11.11 -12.59
CA ARG A 186 -14.60 12.44 -12.78
C ARG A 186 -14.42 13.33 -11.55
N ASP A 187 -14.67 12.77 -10.38
CA ASP A 187 -14.80 13.52 -9.13
C ASP A 187 -13.56 13.38 -8.24
N GLU A 188 -12.91 12.22 -8.28
CA GLU A 188 -11.69 11.88 -7.52
C GLU A 188 -10.80 10.91 -8.33
N PRO A 189 -9.50 10.75 -7.98
CA PRO A 189 -8.65 9.74 -8.61
C PRO A 189 -9.16 8.32 -8.31
N CYS A 190 -9.14 7.47 -9.34
CA CYS A 190 -9.61 6.09 -9.26
C CYS A 190 -8.64 5.14 -9.95
N LEU A 191 -8.51 3.93 -9.41
CA LEU A 191 -7.83 2.83 -10.08
C LEU A 191 -8.88 2.06 -10.89
N PHE A 192 -8.67 1.97 -12.20
CA PHE A 192 -9.53 1.22 -13.11
C PHE A 192 -8.76 0.08 -13.76
N THR A 193 -9.45 -1.04 -13.98
CA THR A 193 -8.96 -2.16 -14.78
C THR A 193 -10.11 -2.77 -15.59
N LEU A 194 -9.78 -3.39 -16.72
CA LEU A 194 -10.67 -4.13 -17.59
C LEU A 194 -10.38 -5.62 -17.41
N ALA A 195 -11.20 -6.30 -16.61
CA ALA A 195 -11.03 -7.70 -16.30
C ALA A 195 -11.60 -8.62 -17.39
N SER A 196 -10.79 -9.58 -17.83
CA SER A 196 -11.10 -10.50 -18.95
C SER A 196 -11.00 -11.98 -18.57
N LYS A 197 -11.20 -12.32 -17.28
CA LYS A 197 -11.10 -13.69 -16.69
C LYS A 197 -9.98 -14.55 -17.32
N GLY A 198 -8.74 -14.07 -17.25
CA GLY A 198 -7.58 -14.73 -17.86
C GLY A 198 -7.51 -14.59 -19.38
N ASN A 199 -7.91 -13.43 -19.92
CA ASN A 199 -7.98 -13.15 -21.35
C ASN A 199 -8.88 -14.09 -22.16
N LYS A 200 -9.90 -14.69 -21.52
CA LYS A 200 -10.86 -15.58 -22.18
C LYS A 200 -11.86 -14.83 -23.04
N ASP A 201 -12.21 -13.60 -22.65
CA ASP A 201 -13.00 -12.67 -23.46
C ASP A 201 -12.37 -11.28 -23.37
N ILE A 202 -11.58 -10.94 -24.38
CA ILE A 202 -10.92 -9.63 -24.49
C ILE A 202 -11.79 -8.57 -25.16
N PHE A 203 -12.93 -8.96 -25.76
CA PHE A 203 -13.81 -8.06 -26.49
C PHE A 203 -14.97 -7.55 -25.62
N HIS A 204 -15.32 -8.27 -24.55
CA HIS A 204 -16.29 -7.84 -23.54
C HIS A 204 -15.68 -7.84 -22.13
N PRO A 205 -14.61 -7.05 -21.87
CA PRO A 205 -14.03 -6.98 -20.55
C PRO A 205 -14.97 -6.29 -19.57
N GLN A 206 -14.92 -6.71 -18.31
CA GLN A 206 -15.63 -6.05 -17.23
C GLN A 206 -14.81 -4.89 -16.69
N LEU A 207 -15.37 -3.68 -16.68
CA LEU A 207 -14.77 -2.55 -15.98
C LEU A 207 -14.87 -2.76 -14.47
N LEU A 208 -13.72 -2.82 -13.81
CA LEU A 208 -13.58 -2.80 -12.36
C LEU A 208 -12.89 -1.51 -11.96
N GLY A 209 -13.29 -0.94 -10.84
CA GLY A 209 -12.58 0.18 -10.28
C GLY A 209 -12.88 0.45 -8.83
N ILE A 210 -11.96 1.14 -8.19
CA ILE A 210 -12.07 1.62 -6.82
C ILE A 210 -11.53 3.06 -6.78
N SER A 211 -12.21 3.94 -6.05
CA SER A 211 -11.64 5.27 -5.82
C SER A 211 -10.45 5.19 -4.88
N LEU A 212 -9.47 6.05 -5.09
CA LEU A 212 -8.25 6.03 -4.30
C LEU A 212 -8.56 6.28 -2.82
N SER A 213 -9.45 7.23 -2.51
CA SER A 213 -9.88 7.50 -1.14
C SER A 213 -10.46 6.27 -0.45
N LYS A 214 -11.29 5.49 -1.16
CA LYS A 214 -11.87 4.25 -0.63
C LYS A 214 -10.81 3.15 -0.44
N LEU A 215 -9.93 2.96 -1.41
CA LEU A 215 -8.83 2.00 -1.34
C LEU A 215 -7.97 2.26 -0.11
N ILE A 216 -7.58 3.51 0.10
CA ILE A 216 -6.68 3.90 1.18
C ILE A 216 -7.37 3.85 2.54
N LEU A 217 -8.66 4.23 2.61
CA LEU A 217 -9.44 4.08 3.84
C LEU A 217 -9.53 2.61 4.29
N GLU A 218 -9.93 1.71 3.40
CA GLU A 218 -10.05 0.28 3.71
C GLU A 218 -8.67 -0.34 4.00
N PHE A 219 -7.62 0.10 3.31
CA PHE A 219 -6.26 -0.33 3.59
C PHE A 219 -5.76 0.13 4.96
N ASN A 220 -6.02 1.38 5.37
CA ASN A 220 -5.64 1.86 6.70
C ASN A 220 -6.34 1.07 7.81
N GLN A 221 -7.62 0.74 7.62
CA GLN A 221 -8.36 -0.13 8.54
C GLN A 221 -7.73 -1.52 8.63
N TYR A 222 -7.37 -2.12 7.49
CA TYR A 222 -6.65 -3.38 7.44
C TYR A 222 -5.28 -3.31 8.12
N PHE A 223 -4.49 -2.29 7.79
CA PHE A 223 -3.15 -2.05 8.29
C PHE A 223 -3.15 -2.01 9.82
N HIS A 224 -3.94 -1.12 10.43
CA HIS A 224 -4.01 -1.02 11.89
C HIS A 224 -4.48 -2.32 12.54
N TYR A 225 -5.53 -2.95 11.98
CA TYR A 225 -6.00 -4.23 12.49
C TYR A 225 -4.92 -5.31 12.42
N SER A 226 -4.15 -5.38 11.32
CA SER A 226 -3.10 -6.39 11.15
C SER A 226 -1.96 -6.21 12.17
N ILE A 227 -1.59 -4.97 12.49
CA ILE A 227 -0.59 -4.66 13.53
C ILE A 227 -1.10 -5.12 14.90
N ASP A 228 -2.36 -4.83 15.23
CA ASP A 228 -2.98 -5.22 16.50
C ASP A 228 -3.12 -6.75 16.62
N GLU A 229 -3.55 -7.42 15.56
CA GLU A 229 -3.76 -8.87 15.56
C GLU A 229 -2.42 -9.63 15.66
N ILE A 230 -1.38 -9.17 14.97
CA ILE A 230 -0.03 -9.74 15.06
C ILE A 230 0.54 -9.54 16.47
N THR A 231 0.37 -8.34 17.05
CA THR A 231 0.73 -8.05 18.45
C THR A 231 0.04 -9.01 19.41
N LYS A 232 -1.27 -9.19 19.24
CA LYS A 232 -2.09 -10.07 20.08
C LYS A 232 -1.62 -11.52 20.00
N ILE A 233 -1.48 -12.10 18.81
CA ILE A 233 -1.11 -13.51 18.62
C ILE A 233 0.32 -13.77 19.11
N SER A 234 1.25 -12.86 18.86
CA SER A 234 2.64 -12.98 19.34
C SER A 234 2.70 -13.11 20.87
N ASN A 235 1.87 -12.36 21.58
CA ASN A 235 1.86 -12.34 23.05
C ASN A 235 1.00 -13.44 23.69
N GLN A 236 0.16 -14.16 22.93
CA GLN A 236 -0.68 -15.24 23.43
C GLN A 236 0.06 -16.57 23.66
N CYS A 237 1.28 -16.72 23.13
CA CYS A 237 2.06 -17.97 23.23
C CYS A 237 3.22 -17.90 24.23
N ASN A 238 3.18 -16.97 25.19
CA ASN A 238 4.06 -16.96 26.36
C ASN A 238 3.45 -17.76 27.52
#